data_AF-A0A535HTJ9-F1
#
_entry.id   AF-A0A535HTJ9-F1
#
_cell.length_a   1.000
_cell.length_b   1.000
_cell.length_c   1.000
_cell.angle_alpha   90.00
_cell.angle_beta   90.00
_cell.angle_gamma   90.00
#
_symmetry.space_group_name_H-M   'P 1'
#
loop_
_entity.id
_entity.type
_entity.pdbx_description
1 polymer ?
#
loop_
_entity_poly.entity_id
_entity_poly.type
_entity_poly.pdbx_seq_one_letter_code
_entity_poly.pdbx_strand_id
1 'polypeptide(L)' 'MLELAVEIGCRFAINKGCHAPGQLEWHSYGANKAVKTGVTIHRVVNSWSTDELLEQTRP' A
#
# COMPACT_ATOMS: atom_id res chain seq x y z
N MET A 1 12.87 -3.11 -7.74
CA MET A 1 11.53 -3.74 -7.82
C MET A 1 10.40 -2.74 -7.61
N LEU A 2 10.39 -1.94 -6.53
CA LEU A 2 9.33 -0.92 -6.30
C LEU A 2 9.25 0.12 -7.42
N GLU A 3 10.38 0.63 -7.91
CA GLU A 3 10.43 1.62 -9.01
C GLU A 3 9.80 1.07 -10.30
N LEU A 4 10.14 -0.16 -10.68
CA LEU A 4 9.51 -0.84 -11.82
C LEU A 4 8.00 -0.99 -11.63
N ALA A 5 7.53 -1.35 -10.43
CA ALA A 5 6.11 -1.45 -10.14
C ALA A 5 5.40 -0.08 -10.26
N VAL A 6 6.09 1.02 -9.93
CA VAL A 6 5.58 2.38 -10.13
C VAL A 6 5.49 2.71 -11.62
N GLU A 7 6.54 2.39 -12.37
CA GLU A 7 6.66 2.61 -13.82
C GLU A 7 5.55 1.89 -14.60
N ILE A 8 5.29 0.61 -14.29
CA ILE A 8 4.26 -0.19 -14.99
C ILE A 8 2.84 0.06 -14.47
N GLY A 9 2.66 0.99 -13.53
CA GLY A 9 1.32 1.41 -13.08
C GLY A 9 0.64 0.46 -12.08
N CYS A 10 1.40 -0.31 -11.29
CA CYS A 10 0.81 -1.17 -10.28
C CYS A 10 0.04 -0.39 -9.20
N ARG A 11 -0.92 -1.08 -8.59
CA ARG A 11 -1.51 -0.71 -7.30
C ARG A 11 -0.63 -1.25 -6.16
N PHE A 12 -0.66 -0.61 -5.01
CA PHE A 12 0.19 -0.93 -3.87
C PHE A 12 -0.64 -1.17 -2.62
N ALA A 13 -0.32 -2.25 -1.91
CA ALA A 13 -0.77 -2.48 -0.54
C ALA A 13 0.43 -2.39 0.41
N ILE A 14 0.33 -1.58 1.45
CA ILE A 14 1.33 -1.46 2.51
C ILE A 14 0.95 -2.42 3.62
N ASN A 15 1.70 -3.51 3.74
CA ASN A 15 1.53 -4.53 4.76
C ASN A 15 2.81 -4.68 5.59
N LYS A 16 2.65 -5.10 6.85
CA LYS A 16 3.75 -5.35 7.79
C LYS A 16 3.98 -6.81 8.11
N GLY A 17 3.07 -7.70 7.71
CA GLY A 17 3.18 -9.12 8.06
C GLY A 17 3.28 -9.27 9.57
N CYS A 18 2.47 -8.52 10.31
CA CYS A 18 2.50 -8.54 11.77
C CYS A 18 2.10 -9.92 12.28
N HIS A 19 2.92 -10.47 13.17
CA HIS A 19 2.67 -11.65 13.99
C HIS A 19 2.44 -11.27 15.46
N ALA A 20 2.73 -10.01 15.83
CA ALA A 20 2.46 -9.44 17.14
C ALA A 20 2.00 -7.97 17.05
N PRO A 21 1.20 -7.45 18.01
CA PRO A 21 0.67 -6.09 17.96
C PRO A 21 1.73 -4.99 17.87
N GLY A 22 2.89 -5.16 18.51
CA GLY A 22 3.98 -4.19 18.44
C GLY A 22 4.42 -3.89 17.00
N GLN A 23 4.39 -4.88 16.10
CA GLN A 23 4.82 -4.70 14.72
C GLN A 23 3.92 -3.76 13.89
N LEU A 24 2.73 -3.39 14.41
CA LEU A 24 1.89 -2.34 13.80
C LEU A 24 2.62 -1.00 13.73
N GLU A 25 3.55 -0.73 14.64
CA GLU A 25 4.36 0.50 14.65
C GLU A 25 5.18 0.68 13.38
N TRP A 26 5.47 -0.41 12.65
CA TRP A 26 6.21 -0.34 11.41
C TRP A 26 5.39 0.29 10.28
N HIS A 27 4.06 0.43 10.35
CA HIS A 27 3.18 0.90 9.25
C HIS A 27 3.76 2.14 8.53
N SER A 28 4.16 3.14 9.31
CA SER A 28 4.78 4.39 8.86
C SER A 28 6.05 4.22 8.03
N TYR A 29 6.91 3.24 8.35
CA TYR A 29 8.11 2.92 7.57
C TYR A 29 7.75 2.48 6.14
N GLY A 30 6.62 1.79 5.97
CA GLY A 30 6.16 1.31 4.66
C GLY A 30 5.65 2.48 3.81
N ALA A 31 4.85 3.35 4.42
CA ALA A 31 4.39 4.58 3.80
C ALA A 31 5.55 5.50 3.39
N ASN A 32 6.56 5.66 4.26
CA ASN A 32 7.75 6.46 3.94
C ASN A 32 8.51 5.91 2.72
N LYS A 33 8.64 4.58 2.61
CA LYS A 33 9.25 3.94 1.44
C LYS A 33 8.43 4.15 0.17
N ALA A 34 7.10 4.03 0.25
CA ALA A 34 6.21 4.28 -0.88
C ALA A 34 6.35 5.72 -1.42
N VAL A 35 6.36 6.72 -0.52
CA VAL A 35 6.57 8.13 -0.88
C VAL A 35 7.93 8.34 -1.55
N LYS A 36 9.01 7.78 -0.98
CA LYS A 36 10.36 7.90 -1.53
C LYS A 36 10.51 7.33 -2.95
N THR A 37 9.71 6.33 -3.30
CA THR A 37 9.73 5.69 -4.61
C THR A 37 8.70 6.28 -5.60
N GLY A 38 8.00 7.35 -5.22
CA GLY A 38 7.05 8.04 -6.10
C GLY A 38 5.67 7.37 -6.19
N VAL A 39 5.32 6.50 -5.25
CA VAL A 39 3.95 5.95 -5.16
C VAL A 39 3.00 7.07 -4.75
N THR A 40 2.01 7.33 -5.59
CA THR A 40 0.97 8.32 -5.33
C THR A 40 -0.17 7.72 -4.49
N ILE A 41 -0.85 8.55 -3.69
CA ILE A 41 -1.84 8.10 -2.72
C ILE A 41 -2.99 7.30 -3.35
N HIS A 42 -3.49 7.71 -4.52
CA HIS A 42 -4.59 7.02 -5.22
C HIS A 42 -4.24 5.59 -5.65
N ARG A 43 -2.94 5.25 -5.75
CA ARG A 43 -2.48 3.88 -6.04
C ARG A 43 -2.27 3.04 -4.79
N VAL A 44 -2.40 3.61 -3.58
CA VAL A 44 -2.26 2.90 -2.31
C VAL A 44 -3.64 2.47 -1.81
N VAL A 45 -3.94 1.17 -1.89
CA VAL A 45 -5.27 0.64 -1.55
C VAL A 45 -5.63 0.82 -0.07
N ASN A 46 -4.64 1.00 0.81
CA ASN A 46 -4.87 1.35 2.23
C ASN A 46 -5.55 2.71 2.43
N SER A 47 -5.59 3.57 1.41
CA SER A 47 -6.21 4.90 1.48
C SER A 47 -7.63 4.94 0.92
N TRP A 48 -8.09 3.86 0.30
CA TRP A 48 -9.41 3.78 -0.30
C TRP A 48 -10.48 3.58 0.78
N SER A 49 -11.70 4.01 0.47
CA SER A 49 -12.87 3.62 1.26
C SER A 49 -13.08 2.11 1.17
N THR A 50 -13.79 1.56 2.16
CA THR A 50 -14.16 0.15 2.18
C THR A 50 -14.98 -0.22 0.94
N ASP A 51 -15.91 0.63 0.51
CA ASP A 51 -16.76 0.39 -0.65
C ASP A 51 -15.94 0.32 -1.95
N GLU A 52 -15.02 1.27 -2.17
CA GLU A 52 -14.11 1.25 -3.32
C GLU A 52 -13.26 -0.03 -3.34
N LEU A 53 -12.69 -0.42 -2.18
CA LEU A 53 -11.88 -1.64 -2.09
C LEU A 53 -12.70 -2.90 -2.40
N LEU A 54 -13.93 -2.98 -1.89
CA LEU A 54 -14.81 -4.11 -2.14
C LEU A 54 -15.22 -4.16 -3.61
N GLU A 55 -15.53 -3.03 -4.24
CA GLU A 55 -15.85 -2.99 -5.67
C GLU A 55 -14.68 -3.50 -6.52
N GLN A 56 -13.45 -3.12 -6.18
CA GLN A 56 -12.24 -3.49 -6.92
C GLN A 56 -11.75 -4.93 -6.68
N THR A 57 -12.27 -5.64 -5.67
CA THR A 57 -11.86 -7.01 -5.32
C THR A 57 -12.93 -8.05 -5.62
N ARG A 58 -14.09 -7.63 -6.13
CA ARG A 58 -15.13 -8.54 -6.62
C ARG A 58 -14.63 -9.28 -7.88
N PRO A 59 -15.04 -10.55 -8.05
CA PRO A 59 -14.67 -11.38 -9.21
C PRO A 59 -15.20 -10.84 -10.53
#